data_AF-Q89XV3-F1
#
_entry.id   AF-Q89XV3-F1
#
_cell.length_a   1.000
_cell.length_b   1.000
_cell.length_c   1.000
_cell.angle_alpha   90.00
_cell.angle_beta   90.00
_cell.angle_gamma   90.00
#
_symmetry.space_group_name_H-M   'P 1'
#
loop_
_entity.id
_entity.type
_entity.pdbx_description
1 polymer ?
#
loop_
_entity_poly.entity_id
_entity_poly.type
_entity_poly.pdbx_seq_one_letter_code
_entity_poly.pdbx_strand_id
1 'polypeptide(L)'
;MFRLSRDFPICISHVVGFLINNQGLCANQEVKTRVHSWIRSILAIHLPQGHNFEVAWSLVAAGVLRIKLEASDVPTDSAFPGSIIIALFGLLWERNLIGFSLSRWDWRGVLRAQGTFGENWLLLYEAVRRGWTKDRKLISHANGHTLLALALKENVAFLRDDVLDARRINLDRRTFRPKAASGDLKGSLPQVTKGAPKRTTPVFLHRGSDSIADLYEGVP
;
A
#
# COMPACT_ATOMS: atom_id res chain seq x y z
N MET A 1 12.75 22.39 -7.40
CA MET A 1 12.28 21.60 -6.25
C MET A 1 12.69 20.13 -6.36
N PHE A 2 12.34 19.38 -7.42
CA PHE A 2 12.68 17.95 -7.53
C PHE A 2 14.17 17.60 -7.48
N ARG A 3 15.04 18.43 -8.10
CA ARG A 3 16.50 18.28 -7.99
C ARG A 3 16.96 18.41 -6.53
N LEU A 4 16.53 19.49 -5.86
CA LEU A 4 16.84 19.74 -4.46
C LEU A 4 16.40 18.59 -3.54
N SER A 5 15.23 17.99 -3.74
CA SER A 5 14.78 16.85 -2.92
C SER A 5 15.51 15.54 -3.21
N ARG A 6 16.12 15.40 -4.39
CA ARG A 6 16.97 14.26 -4.69
C ARG A 6 18.32 14.40 -3.99
N ASP A 7 18.84 15.62 -3.93
CA ASP A 7 20.12 15.92 -3.30
C ASP A 7 19.98 16.02 -1.77
N PHE A 8 18.79 16.39 -1.26
CA PHE A 8 18.44 16.48 0.17
C PHE A 8 17.15 15.70 0.47
N PRO A 9 17.26 14.39 0.79
CA PRO A 9 16.10 13.51 0.94
C PRO A 9 15.14 13.91 2.09
N ILE A 10 15.66 14.60 3.11
CA ILE A 10 14.86 15.12 4.23
C ILE A 10 13.74 16.08 3.78
N CYS A 11 13.92 16.74 2.62
CA CYS A 11 12.97 17.68 2.07
C CYS A 11 11.85 17.01 1.25
N ILE A 12 11.92 15.68 0.99
CA ILE A 12 10.93 14.97 0.16
C ILE A 12 9.52 15.15 0.72
N SER A 13 9.34 15.07 2.05
CA SER A 13 8.06 15.31 2.70
C SER A 13 7.46 16.69 2.36
N HIS A 14 8.30 17.73 2.30
CA HIS A 14 7.91 19.10 1.96
C HIS A 14 7.55 19.24 0.48
N VAL A 15 8.31 18.57 -0.40
CA VAL A 15 8.00 18.53 -1.84
C VAL A 15 6.66 17.84 -2.07
N VAL A 16 6.45 16.68 -1.45
CA VAL A 16 5.16 15.98 -1.52
C VAL A 16 4.04 16.83 -0.92
N GLY A 17 4.30 17.52 0.20
CA GLY A 17 3.37 18.47 0.78
C GLY A 17 2.96 19.58 -0.18
N PHE A 18 3.93 20.16 -0.89
CA PHE A 18 3.68 21.15 -1.92
C PHE A 18 2.85 20.57 -3.08
N LEU A 19 3.20 19.38 -3.58
CA LEU A 19 2.47 18.71 -4.66
C LEU A 19 1.01 18.44 -4.29
N ILE A 20 0.77 17.90 -3.10
CA ILE A 20 -0.57 17.59 -2.59
C ILE A 20 -1.39 18.87 -2.40
N ASN A 21 -0.78 19.95 -1.89
CA ASN A 21 -1.49 21.21 -1.68
C ASN A 21 -1.77 21.97 -2.97
N ASN A 22 -1.00 21.71 -4.04
CA ASN A 22 -1.10 22.37 -5.33
C ASN A 22 -1.54 21.42 -6.46
N GLN A 23 -2.39 20.45 -6.15
CA GLN A 23 -2.89 19.45 -7.10
C GLN A 23 -3.44 20.05 -8.40
N GLY A 24 -4.07 21.23 -8.36
CA GLY A 24 -4.57 21.92 -9.55
C GLY A 24 -3.47 22.28 -10.56
N LEU A 25 -2.29 22.68 -10.08
CA LEU A 25 -1.13 22.95 -10.95
C LEU A 25 -0.51 21.66 -11.49
N CYS A 26 -0.66 20.56 -10.76
CA CYS A 26 -0.17 19.23 -11.13
C CYS A 26 -1.17 18.46 -12.02
N ALA A 27 -2.27 19.08 -12.45
CA ALA A 27 -3.19 18.48 -13.39
C ALA A 27 -2.59 18.32 -14.80
N ASN A 28 -1.64 19.19 -15.17
CA ASN A 28 -0.97 19.13 -16.47
C ASN A 28 -0.17 17.83 -16.62
N GLN A 29 -0.32 17.17 -17.77
CA GLN A 29 0.37 15.93 -18.11
C GLN A 29 1.89 16.06 -18.05
N GLU A 30 2.46 17.19 -18.47
CA GLU A 30 3.91 17.41 -18.41
C GLU A 30 4.43 17.38 -16.97
N VAL A 31 3.69 18.02 -16.05
CA VAL A 31 4.02 18.01 -14.63
C VAL A 31 3.92 16.61 -14.06
N LYS A 32 2.89 15.85 -14.41
CA LYS A 32 2.75 14.44 -14.00
C LYS A 32 3.91 13.58 -14.49
N THR A 33 4.36 13.73 -15.73
CA THR A 33 5.52 13.00 -16.26
C THR A 33 6.80 13.34 -15.49
N ARG A 34 7.01 14.63 -15.16
CA ARG A 34 8.15 15.05 -14.33
C ARG A 34 8.09 14.47 -12.91
N VAL A 35 6.91 14.46 -12.30
CA VAL A 35 6.69 13.86 -10.97
C VAL A 35 6.91 12.35 -11.02
N HIS A 36 6.42 11.66 -12.06
CA HIS A 36 6.64 10.23 -12.24
C HIS A 36 8.12 9.89 -12.39
N SER A 37 8.86 10.63 -13.23
CA SER A 37 10.32 10.49 -13.36
C SER A 37 11.06 10.74 -12.04
N TRP A 38 10.61 11.72 -11.26
CA TRP A 38 11.15 11.98 -9.93
C TRP A 38 10.86 10.82 -8.96
N ILE A 39 9.63 10.33 -8.89
CA ILE A 39 9.25 9.16 -8.07
C ILE A 39 10.10 7.95 -8.44
N ARG A 40 10.24 7.64 -9.72
CA ARG A 40 11.09 6.55 -10.22
C ARG A 40 12.54 6.71 -9.76
N SER A 41 13.07 7.93 -9.80
CA SER A 41 14.42 8.21 -9.32
C SER A 41 14.56 7.96 -7.81
N ILE A 42 13.57 8.37 -7.01
CA ILE A 42 13.57 8.11 -5.57
C ILE A 42 13.48 6.60 -5.28
N LEU A 43 12.60 5.88 -5.96
CA LEU A 43 12.48 4.43 -5.82
C LEU A 43 13.79 3.72 -6.20
N ALA A 44 14.46 4.14 -7.27
CA ALA A 44 15.72 3.55 -7.70
C ALA A 44 16.85 3.74 -6.69
N ILE A 45 16.94 4.90 -6.05
CA ILE A 45 18.03 5.23 -5.12
C ILE A 45 17.74 4.67 -3.71
N HIS A 46 16.53 4.89 -3.21
CA HIS A 46 16.21 4.71 -1.78
C HIS A 46 15.63 3.34 -1.44
N LEU A 47 14.92 2.68 -2.37
CA LEU A 47 14.33 1.38 -2.10
C LEU A 47 15.37 0.29 -1.81
N PRO A 48 16.47 0.15 -2.59
CA PRO A 48 17.49 -0.86 -2.31
C PRO A 48 18.25 -0.62 -1.00
N GLN A 49 18.29 0.63 -0.54
CA GLN A 49 18.98 1.05 0.68
C GLN A 49 18.11 0.90 1.94
N GLY A 50 16.84 0.50 1.81
CA GLY A 50 15.93 0.41 2.95
C GLY A 50 15.49 1.78 3.52
N HIS A 51 15.66 2.85 2.74
CA HIS A 51 15.28 4.22 3.11
C HIS A 51 13.76 4.41 3.01
N ASN A 52 13.06 3.83 3.99
CA ASN A 52 11.60 3.72 3.99
C ASN A 52 10.88 5.08 4.05
N PHE A 53 11.49 6.12 4.62
CA PHE A 53 10.84 7.42 4.77
C PHE A 53 10.63 8.11 3.41
N GLU A 54 11.68 8.18 2.60
CA GLU A 54 11.72 8.79 1.29
C GLU A 54 10.82 8.06 0.30
N VAL A 55 10.89 6.73 0.34
CA VAL A 55 10.05 5.84 -0.48
C VAL A 55 8.58 6.03 -0.08
N ALA A 56 8.26 6.03 1.21
CA ALA A 56 6.87 6.17 1.68
C ALA A 56 6.23 7.47 1.17
N TRP A 57 6.91 8.61 1.31
CA TRP A 57 6.39 9.88 0.80
C TRP A 57 6.23 9.89 -0.71
N SER A 58 7.14 9.25 -1.45
CA SER A 58 7.03 9.13 -2.92
C SER A 58 5.84 8.27 -3.34
N LEU A 59 5.55 7.20 -2.61
CA LEU A 59 4.35 6.38 -2.83
C LEU A 59 3.06 7.12 -2.48
N VAL A 60 3.06 7.93 -1.42
CA VAL A 60 1.93 8.81 -1.08
C VAL A 60 1.69 9.82 -2.21
N ALA A 61 2.75 10.43 -2.76
CA ALA A 61 2.63 11.32 -3.91
C ALA A 61 2.06 10.61 -5.14
N ALA A 62 2.50 9.38 -5.42
CA ALA A 62 1.95 8.56 -6.50
C ALA A 62 0.45 8.29 -6.30
N GLY A 63 0.05 7.94 -5.08
CA GLY A 63 -1.35 7.70 -4.72
C GLY A 63 -2.23 8.93 -4.91
N VAL A 64 -1.85 10.07 -4.32
CA VAL A 64 -2.64 11.30 -4.37
C VAL A 64 -2.76 11.84 -5.80
N LEU A 65 -1.67 11.82 -6.57
CA LEU A 65 -1.66 12.31 -7.95
C LEU A 65 -2.18 11.30 -8.98
N ARG A 66 -2.58 10.10 -8.52
CA ARG A 66 -3.07 8.99 -9.35
C ARG A 66 -2.07 8.59 -10.44
N ILE A 67 -0.79 8.56 -10.09
CA ILE A 67 0.29 8.11 -10.98
C ILE A 67 0.42 6.60 -10.83
N LYS A 68 0.23 5.88 -11.94
CA LYS A 68 0.38 4.43 -11.98
C LYS A 68 1.87 4.05 -12.06
N LEU A 69 2.30 3.12 -11.22
CA LEU A 69 3.66 2.60 -11.19
C LEU A 69 3.71 1.25 -11.90
N GLU A 70 4.60 1.13 -12.88
CA GLU A 70 4.82 -0.12 -13.61
C GLU A 70 6.02 -0.89 -13.04
N ALA A 71 6.17 -2.16 -13.42
CA ALA A 71 7.27 -3.00 -12.94
C ALA A 71 8.66 -2.37 -13.18
N SER A 72 8.81 -1.65 -14.30
CA SER A 72 10.04 -0.92 -14.70
C SER A 72 10.39 0.27 -13.82
N ASP A 73 9.43 0.78 -13.04
CA ASP A 73 9.65 1.92 -12.15
C ASP A 73 10.28 1.50 -10.81
N VAL A 74 10.27 0.20 -10.52
CA VAL A 74 10.69 -0.37 -9.24
C VAL A 74 11.86 -1.34 -9.45
N PRO A 75 13.02 -1.13 -8.80
CA PRO A 75 14.16 -2.03 -8.90
C PRO A 75 13.80 -3.49 -8.59
N THR A 76 14.21 -4.43 -9.45
CA THR A 76 14.02 -5.88 -9.25
C THR A 76 14.91 -6.47 -8.17
N ASP A 77 16.10 -5.91 -8.00
CA ASP A 77 17.14 -6.50 -7.14
C ASP A 77 17.14 -5.91 -5.73
N SER A 78 16.10 -5.14 -5.38
CA SER A 78 15.97 -4.58 -4.03
C SER A 78 15.73 -5.71 -3.02
N ALA A 79 16.48 -5.67 -1.91
CA ALA A 79 16.17 -6.46 -0.72
C ALA A 79 14.70 -6.26 -0.28
N PHE A 80 14.19 -7.18 0.56
CA PHE A 80 12.84 -7.11 1.10
C PHE A 80 12.51 -5.68 1.61
N PRO A 81 11.57 -4.96 0.95
CA PRO A 81 11.21 -3.61 1.38
C PRO A 81 10.64 -3.64 2.79
N GLY A 82 10.82 -2.53 3.53
CA GLY A 82 10.22 -2.41 4.86
C GLY A 82 8.71 -2.65 4.84
N SER A 83 8.16 -3.21 5.91
CA SER A 83 6.73 -3.56 6.01
C SER A 83 5.79 -2.42 5.64
N ILE A 84 6.12 -1.19 6.02
CA ILE A 84 5.34 0.00 5.66
C ILE A 84 5.31 0.25 4.14
N ILE A 85 6.39 -0.03 3.43
CA ILE A 85 6.48 0.13 1.97
C ILE A 85 5.61 -0.91 1.28
N ILE A 86 5.68 -2.17 1.70
CA ILE A 86 4.79 -3.22 1.18
C ILE A 86 3.32 -2.87 1.47
N ALA A 87 3.01 -2.34 2.65
CA ALA A 87 1.66 -1.93 2.99
C ALA A 87 1.16 -0.77 2.10
N LEU A 88 2.01 0.23 1.84
CA LEU A 88 1.71 1.32 0.91
C LEU A 88 1.51 0.81 -0.53
N PHE A 89 2.35 -0.12 -1.00
CA PHE A 89 2.11 -0.76 -2.28
C PHE A 89 0.78 -1.53 -2.31
N GLY A 90 0.39 -2.17 -1.20
CA GLY A 90 -0.94 -2.79 -1.03
C GLY A 90 -2.07 -1.78 -1.19
N LEU A 91 -1.97 -0.60 -0.58
CA LEU A 91 -2.96 0.47 -0.75
C LEU A 91 -3.06 1.00 -2.19
N LEU A 92 -1.92 1.09 -2.88
CA LEU A 92 -1.86 1.49 -4.29
C LEU A 92 -2.46 0.41 -5.19
N TRP A 93 -2.24 -0.86 -4.85
CA TRP A 93 -2.84 -2.01 -5.54
C TRP A 93 -4.35 -2.01 -5.48
N GLU A 94 -4.94 -1.76 -4.30
CA GLU A 94 -6.39 -1.60 -4.13
C GLU A 94 -6.98 -0.51 -5.02
N ARG A 95 -6.16 0.49 -5.39
CA ARG A 95 -6.54 1.62 -6.26
C ARG A 95 -6.19 1.41 -7.73
N ASN A 96 -5.71 0.22 -8.12
CA ASN A 96 -5.20 -0.08 -9.46
C ASN A 96 -4.07 0.87 -9.92
N LEU A 97 -3.26 1.37 -8.98
CA LEU A 97 -2.13 2.26 -9.25
C LEU A 97 -0.78 1.54 -9.34
N ILE A 98 -0.77 0.20 -9.28
CA ILE A 98 0.42 -0.59 -9.60
C ILE A 98 0.12 -1.59 -10.72
N GLY A 99 1.03 -1.72 -11.67
CA GLY A 99 0.98 -2.67 -12.78
C GLY A 99 1.80 -3.94 -12.55
N PHE A 100 2.22 -4.22 -11.31
CA PHE A 100 3.03 -5.38 -10.96
C PHE A 100 2.51 -6.10 -9.73
N SER A 101 2.88 -7.37 -9.58
CA SER A 101 2.51 -8.19 -8.43
C SER A 101 3.44 -7.95 -7.24
N LEU A 102 2.86 -7.84 -6.04
CA LEU A 102 3.61 -7.80 -4.78
C LEU A 102 4.30 -9.13 -4.44
N SER A 103 3.95 -10.21 -5.16
CA SER A 103 4.63 -11.52 -5.01
C SER A 103 6.09 -11.51 -5.45
N ARG A 104 6.56 -10.43 -6.10
CA ARG A 104 7.99 -10.24 -6.43
C ARG A 104 8.87 -10.17 -5.18
N TRP A 105 8.30 -9.85 -4.02
CA TRP A 105 8.96 -9.96 -2.73
C TRP A 105 8.31 -11.07 -1.92
N ASP A 106 9.10 -11.92 -1.27
CA ASP A 106 8.59 -13.00 -0.40
C ASP A 106 8.12 -12.47 0.98
N TRP A 107 7.23 -11.48 0.94
CA TRP A 107 6.68 -10.89 2.16
C TRP A 107 5.89 -11.89 2.99
N ARG A 108 5.26 -12.89 2.35
CA ARG A 108 4.51 -13.94 3.06
C ARG A 108 5.45 -14.91 3.77
N GLY A 109 6.59 -15.28 3.18
CA GLY A 109 7.63 -16.05 3.85
C GLY A 109 8.15 -15.35 5.09
N VAL A 110 8.51 -14.07 4.97
CA VAL A 110 8.98 -13.25 6.09
C VAL A 110 7.95 -13.18 7.22
N LEU A 111 6.68 -12.88 6.91
CA LEU A 111 5.62 -12.80 7.91
C LEU A 111 5.30 -14.16 8.55
N ARG A 112 5.44 -15.27 7.81
CA ARG A 112 5.28 -16.62 8.37
C ARG A 112 6.40 -16.94 9.37
N ALA A 113 7.63 -16.50 9.11
CA ALA A 113 8.77 -16.77 9.98
C ALA A 113 8.72 -15.92 11.27
N GLN A 114 8.41 -14.63 11.16
CA GLN A 114 8.44 -13.72 12.29
C GLN A 114 7.15 -13.72 13.13
N GLY A 115 6.02 -14.03 12.50
CA GLY A 115 4.71 -14.01 13.16
C GLY A 115 4.32 -12.66 13.73
N THR A 116 3.49 -12.69 14.78
CA THR A 116 2.82 -11.49 15.33
C THR A 116 3.72 -10.63 16.21
N PHE A 117 4.76 -11.21 16.82
CA PHE A 117 5.70 -10.48 17.67
C PHE A 117 6.88 -9.90 16.87
N GLY A 118 6.91 -10.12 15.56
CA GLY A 118 7.93 -9.56 14.68
C GLY A 118 7.75 -8.08 14.39
N GLU A 119 8.80 -7.48 13.85
CA GLU A 119 8.84 -6.06 13.43
C GLU A 119 7.80 -5.74 12.35
N ASN A 120 7.35 -6.74 11.61
CA ASN A 120 6.41 -6.62 10.50
C ASN A 120 4.94 -6.89 10.90
N TRP A 121 4.61 -6.87 12.20
CA TRP A 121 3.26 -7.12 12.71
C TRP A 121 2.19 -6.21 12.07
N LEU A 122 2.54 -4.96 11.77
CA LEU A 122 1.61 -4.00 11.16
C LEU A 122 1.17 -4.46 9.77
N LEU A 123 2.12 -4.93 8.95
CA LEU A 123 1.85 -5.47 7.63
C LEU A 123 1.03 -6.76 7.73
N LEU A 124 1.35 -7.65 8.69
CA LEU A 124 0.57 -8.86 8.94
C LEU A 124 -0.89 -8.52 9.24
N TYR A 125 -1.12 -7.60 10.18
CA TYR A 125 -2.44 -7.18 10.59
C TYR A 125 -3.23 -6.57 9.44
N GLU A 126 -2.65 -5.59 8.74
CA GLU A 126 -3.31 -4.92 7.60
C GLU A 126 -3.60 -5.89 6.46
N ALA A 127 -2.68 -6.82 6.17
CA ALA A 127 -2.87 -7.84 5.14
C ALA A 127 -4.02 -8.80 5.46
N VAL A 128 -4.21 -9.16 6.73
CA VAL A 128 -5.33 -9.99 7.18
C VAL A 128 -6.63 -9.18 7.17
N ARG A 129 -6.65 -7.97 7.74
CA ARG A 129 -7.87 -7.12 7.80
C ARG A 129 -8.42 -6.81 6.41
N ARG A 130 -7.54 -6.45 5.47
CA ARG A 130 -7.91 -6.05 4.10
C ARG A 130 -8.06 -7.24 3.14
N GLY A 131 -7.70 -8.45 3.58
CA GLY A 131 -7.77 -9.64 2.75
C GLY A 131 -6.73 -9.69 1.63
N TRP A 132 -5.58 -9.02 1.80
CA TRP A 132 -4.44 -9.13 0.87
C TRP A 132 -3.84 -10.54 0.83
N THR A 133 -4.09 -11.33 1.88
CA THR A 133 -3.69 -12.74 1.96
C THR A 133 -4.85 -13.64 2.34
N LYS A 134 -4.81 -14.88 1.84
CA LYS A 134 -5.68 -16.00 2.23
C LYS A 134 -4.90 -17.13 2.92
N ASP A 135 -3.63 -16.88 3.26
CA ASP A 135 -2.77 -17.86 3.92
C ASP A 135 -3.27 -18.13 5.34
N ARG A 136 -3.64 -19.39 5.61
CA ARG A 136 -4.17 -19.83 6.89
C ARG A 136 -3.17 -19.60 8.03
N LYS A 137 -1.86 -19.73 7.80
CA LYS A 137 -0.84 -19.53 8.85
C LYS A 137 -0.77 -18.07 9.28
N LEU A 138 -0.79 -17.14 8.32
CA LEU A 138 -0.79 -15.70 8.62
C LEU A 138 -2.05 -15.27 9.36
N ILE A 139 -3.21 -15.78 8.93
CA ILE A 139 -4.48 -15.52 9.63
C ILE A 139 -4.44 -16.08 11.06
N SER A 140 -3.88 -17.28 11.23
CA SER A 140 -3.71 -17.88 12.56
C SER A 140 -2.78 -17.06 13.45
N HIS A 141 -1.69 -16.52 12.92
CA HIS A 141 -0.79 -15.65 13.69
C HIS A 141 -1.52 -14.39 14.18
N ALA A 142 -2.25 -13.70 13.29
CA ALA A 142 -2.96 -12.49 13.65
C ALA A 142 -4.07 -12.73 14.68
N ASN A 143 -4.81 -13.84 14.56
CA ASN A 143 -5.86 -14.22 15.52
C ASN A 143 -5.33 -14.84 16.81
N GLY A 144 -4.10 -15.34 16.83
CA GLY A 144 -3.48 -15.93 18.01
C GLY A 144 -3.14 -14.93 19.10
N HIS A 145 -3.06 -13.63 18.78
CA HIS A 145 -2.75 -12.56 19.73
C HIS A 145 -4.01 -11.81 20.16
N THR A 146 -4.30 -11.79 21.46
CA THR A 146 -5.53 -11.22 22.04
C THR A 146 -5.84 -9.81 21.56
N LEU A 147 -4.86 -8.90 21.57
CA LEU A 147 -5.08 -7.51 21.14
C LEU A 147 -5.32 -7.39 19.64
N LEU A 148 -4.63 -8.19 18.81
CA LEU A 148 -4.82 -8.11 17.36
C LEU A 148 -6.13 -8.78 16.95
N ALA A 149 -6.50 -9.88 17.59
CA ALA A 149 -7.80 -10.52 17.39
C ALA A 149 -8.95 -9.57 17.77
N LEU A 150 -8.83 -8.85 18.89
CA LEU A 150 -9.79 -7.83 19.28
C LEU A 150 -9.84 -6.67 18.27
N ALA A 151 -8.68 -6.16 17.85
CA ALA A 151 -8.60 -5.10 16.85
C ALA A 151 -9.19 -5.53 15.49
N LEU A 152 -8.95 -6.78 15.06
CA LEU A 152 -9.55 -7.34 13.84
C LEU A 152 -11.06 -7.46 13.97
N LYS A 153 -11.56 -7.89 15.14
CA LYS A 153 -13.00 -8.00 15.42
C LYS A 153 -13.69 -6.63 15.37
N GLU A 154 -13.07 -5.61 15.96
CA GLU A 154 -13.55 -4.23 15.93
C GLU A 154 -13.19 -3.49 14.62
N ASN A 155 -12.55 -4.17 13.66
CA ASN A 155 -12.13 -3.64 12.36
C ASN A 155 -11.29 -2.35 12.47
N VAL A 156 -10.36 -2.29 13.43
CA VAL A 156 -9.51 -1.12 13.67
C VAL A 156 -8.54 -0.89 12.51
N ALA A 157 -8.48 0.35 12.03
CA ALA A 157 -7.55 0.78 10.99
C ALA A 157 -6.30 1.45 11.55
N PHE A 158 -5.12 0.84 11.38
CA PHE A 158 -3.85 1.50 11.69
C PHE A 158 -3.31 2.26 10.48
N LEU A 159 -3.40 1.65 9.30
CA LEU A 159 -3.07 2.30 8.05
C LEU A 159 -4.33 2.96 7.47
N ARG A 160 -4.34 4.29 7.49
CA ARG A 160 -5.46 5.07 6.96
C ARG A 160 -5.39 5.18 5.44
N ASP A 161 -6.50 4.91 4.78
CA ASP A 161 -6.64 4.99 3.32
C ASP A 161 -6.66 6.43 2.80
N ASP A 162 -7.21 7.33 3.60
CA ASP A 162 -7.46 8.71 3.22
C ASP A 162 -6.17 9.51 2.97
N VAL A 163 -5.02 8.97 3.37
CA VAL A 163 -3.69 9.50 3.03
C VAL A 163 -3.48 9.58 1.52
N LEU A 164 -4.01 8.61 0.75
CA LEU A 164 -3.88 8.58 -0.71
C LEU A 164 -4.99 9.38 -1.42
N ASP A 165 -5.99 9.85 -0.67
CA ASP A 165 -7.12 10.64 -1.16
C ASP A 165 -7.12 12.07 -0.58
N ALA A 166 -5.97 12.48 -0.03
CA ALA A 166 -5.79 13.77 0.60
C ALA A 166 -5.89 14.92 -0.43
N ARG A 167 -6.80 15.87 -0.19
CA ARG A 167 -6.89 17.12 -0.95
C ARG A 167 -5.85 18.14 -0.48
N ARG A 168 -5.53 18.13 0.82
CA ARG A 168 -4.60 19.04 1.45
C ARG A 168 -3.88 18.34 2.60
N ILE A 169 -2.63 18.72 2.82
CA ILE A 169 -1.79 18.24 3.91
C ILE A 169 -1.19 19.42 4.65
N ASN A 170 -1.14 19.30 5.98
CA ASN A 170 -0.35 20.16 6.84
C ASN A 170 0.70 19.29 7.54
N LEU A 171 1.97 19.49 7.21
CA LEU A 171 3.08 18.69 7.72
C LEU A 171 3.37 18.99 9.19
N ASP A 172 3.29 20.26 9.61
CA ASP A 172 3.55 20.68 11.00
C ASP A 172 2.55 20.05 11.97
N ARG A 173 1.28 20.03 11.56
CA ARG A 173 0.18 19.43 12.33
C ARG A 173 0.01 17.94 12.06
N ARG A 174 0.73 17.37 11.08
CA ARG A 174 0.61 15.99 10.61
C ARG A 174 -0.85 15.59 10.31
N THR A 175 -1.62 16.51 9.73
CA THR A 175 -3.03 16.31 9.41
C THR A 175 -3.25 16.24 7.90
N PHE A 176 -4.06 15.26 7.49
CA PHE A 176 -4.58 15.11 6.13
C PHE A 176 -6.04 15.53 6.11
N ARG A 177 -6.43 16.32 5.11
CA ARG A 177 -7.85 16.62 4.85
C ARG A 177 -8.29 15.83 3.61
N PRO A 178 -9.19 14.84 3.76
CA PRO A 178 -9.71 14.11 2.62
C PRO A 178 -10.48 15.04 1.69
N LYS A 179 -10.54 14.69 0.40
CA LYS A 179 -11.48 15.32 -0.53
C LYS A 179 -12.89 14.97 -0.04
N ALA A 180 -13.66 15.97 0.41
CA ALA A 180 -15.06 15.75 0.80
C ALA A 180 -15.75 14.99 -0.33
N ALA A 181 -16.40 13.86 0.00
CA ALA A 181 -17.32 13.22 -0.92
C ALA A 181 -18.33 14.30 -1.35
N SER A 182 -18.59 14.40 -2.65
CA SER A 182 -19.63 15.29 -3.18
C SER A 182 -20.96 14.88 -2.57
N GLY A 183 -21.34 15.50 -1.45
CA GLY A 183 -22.50 15.12 -0.64
C GLY A 183 -22.64 15.92 0.66
N ASP A 184 -21.55 16.27 1.35
CA ASP A 184 -21.67 16.85 2.70
C ASP A 184 -21.59 18.38 2.72
N LEU A 185 -22.66 19.00 2.22
CA LEU A 185 -23.12 20.31 2.65
C LEU A 185 -24.50 20.14 3.30
N LYS A 186 -24.53 19.59 4.52
CA LYS A 186 -25.43 19.96 5.63
C LYS A 186 -25.15 19.04 6.83
N GLY A 187 -25.29 19.61 8.01
CA GLY A 187 -24.89 18.99 9.27
C GLY A 187 -25.71 17.77 9.68
N SER A 188 -25.32 17.27 10.85
CA SER A 188 -25.86 16.14 11.62
C SER A 188 -25.16 14.81 11.33
N LEU A 189 -24.55 14.26 12.38
CA LEU A 189 -24.00 12.91 12.41
C LEU A 189 -25.03 11.89 11.88
N PRO A 190 -24.70 11.02 10.90
CA PRO A 190 -25.53 9.88 10.61
C PRO A 190 -25.08 8.69 11.47
N GLN A 191 -26.09 8.09 12.11
CA GLN A 191 -25.99 6.83 12.83
C GLN A 191 -25.57 5.68 11.92
N VAL A 192 -24.87 4.72 12.52
CA VAL A 192 -24.50 3.42 11.96
C VAL A 192 -25.75 2.66 11.51
N THR A 193 -25.93 2.51 10.20
CA THR A 193 -26.86 1.52 9.64
C THR A 193 -26.07 0.41 8.93
N LYS A 194 -26.21 -0.80 9.48
CA LYS A 194 -25.67 -2.06 8.95
C LYS A 194 -26.16 -2.29 7.52
N GLY A 195 -25.24 -2.53 6.59
CA GLY A 195 -25.54 -2.99 5.24
C GLY A 195 -24.28 -3.48 4.54
N ALA A 196 -24.09 -4.80 4.48
CA ALA A 196 -22.97 -5.43 3.80
C ALA A 196 -23.05 -5.21 2.28
N PRO A 197 -22.01 -4.72 1.59
CA PRO A 197 -21.99 -4.73 0.13
C PRO A 197 -21.52 -6.11 -0.38
N LYS A 198 -22.30 -6.64 -1.32
CA LYS A 198 -22.09 -7.92 -2.03
C LYS A 198 -20.68 -8.00 -2.62
N ARG A 199 -20.00 -9.12 -2.35
CA ARG A 199 -18.71 -9.50 -2.96
C ARG A 199 -18.90 -9.69 -4.47
N THR A 200 -18.43 -8.75 -5.28
CA THR A 200 -18.10 -9.00 -6.68
C THR A 200 -16.75 -9.70 -6.74
N THR A 201 -16.74 -10.89 -7.34
CA THR A 201 -15.56 -11.72 -7.58
C THR A 201 -14.60 -11.03 -8.55
N PRO A 202 -13.30 -10.87 -8.24
CA PRO A 202 -12.30 -10.69 -9.27
C PRO A 202 -11.73 -12.05 -9.66
N VAL A 203 -11.71 -12.25 -10.97
CA VAL A 203 -11.17 -13.40 -11.71
C VAL A 203 -9.68 -13.56 -11.38
N PHE A 204 -9.36 -14.52 -10.53
CA PHE A 204 -8.04 -15.14 -10.43
C PHE A 204 -8.17 -16.57 -11.01
N LEU A 205 -8.41 -16.65 -12.32
CA LEU A 205 -8.30 -17.90 -13.06
C LEU A 205 -7.63 -17.58 -14.39
N HIS A 206 -6.37 -17.99 -14.51
CA HIS A 206 -5.94 -18.58 -15.77
C HIS A 206 -5.87 -20.09 -15.57
N ARG A 207 -6.76 -20.76 -16.31
CA ARG A 207 -6.72 -22.18 -16.66
C ARG A 207 -5.40 -22.51 -17.37
N GLY A 208 -4.75 -23.59 -16.92
CA GLY A 208 -4.58 -24.82 -17.69
C GLY A 208 -4.61 -25.98 -16.66
N SER A 209 -5.61 -26.86 -16.57
CA SER A 209 -5.93 -28.02 -17.44
C SER A 209 -4.68 -28.78 -17.88
N ASP A 210 -4.44 -30.06 -17.64
CA ASP A 210 -5.09 -31.20 -16.96
C ASP A 210 -3.90 -32.15 -16.62
N SER A 211 -3.85 -32.88 -15.51
CA SER A 211 -4.20 -34.31 -15.51
C SER A 211 -4.08 -34.86 -14.09
N ILE A 212 -5.11 -35.62 -13.74
CA ILE A 212 -5.28 -36.48 -12.58
C ILE A 212 -4.37 -37.71 -12.68
N ALA A 213 -4.09 -38.30 -11.52
CA ALA A 213 -3.61 -39.67 -11.28
C ALA A 213 -2.24 -40.03 -11.88
N ASP A 214 -1.25 -40.16 -10.99
CA ASP A 214 -0.44 -41.37 -10.80
C ASP A 214 0.78 -41.00 -9.95
N LEU A 215 1.01 -41.81 -8.91
CA LEU A 215 2.22 -41.97 -8.07
C LEU A 215 1.82 -42.16 -6.59
N TYR A 216 0.99 -43.19 -6.37
CA TYR A 216 0.95 -43.97 -5.15
C TYR A 216 1.10 -45.45 -5.55
N GLU A 217 2.24 -45.85 -6.11
CA GLU A 217 2.71 -47.24 -6.10
C GLU A 217 4.25 -47.24 -6.19
N GLY A 218 4.91 -48.04 -5.34
CA GLY A 218 6.32 -48.41 -5.55
C GLY A 218 7.25 -48.21 -4.35
N VAL A 219 7.04 -49.00 -3.29
CA VAL A 219 8.12 -49.46 -2.40
C VAL A 219 9.03 -50.40 -3.22
N PRO A 220 10.36 -50.29 -3.05
CA PRO A 220 11.13 -51.40 -2.50
C PRO A 220 11.79 -51.06 -1.15
#